data_AF-A0A6V7KGF5-F1
#
_entry.id   AF-A0A6V7KGF5-F1
#
_cell.length_a   1.000
_cell.length_b   1.000
_cell.length_c   1.000
_cell.angle_alpha   90.00
_cell.angle_beta   90.00
_cell.angle_gamma   90.00
#
_symmetry.space_group_name_H-M   'P 1'
#
loop_
_entity.id
_entity.type
_entity.pdbx_description
1 polymer ?
#
loop_
_entity_poly.entity_id
_entity_poly.type
_entity_poly.pdbx_seq_one_letter_code
_entity_poly.pdbx_strand_id
1 'polypeptide(L)' 'MFQDNCRNNSPLLNNVSDKKKISTDIYETMALPSRARVYSDINSHKPRDYWDYESYVVDWG' A
#
# COMPACT_ATOMS: atom_id res chain seq x y z
N MET A 1 16.42 16.51 -12.61
CA MET A 1 15.30 15.57 -12.78
C MET A 1 15.47 14.43 -11.79
N PHE A 2 15.28 14.75 -10.50
CA PHE A 2 15.06 13.80 -9.42
C PHE A 2 14.20 14.58 -8.42
N GLN A 3 12.89 14.30 -8.40
CA GLN A 3 11.97 14.94 -7.48
C GLN A 3 12.13 14.26 -6.11
N ASP A 4 12.94 14.86 -5.24
CA ASP A 4 12.78 14.68 -3.80
C ASP A 4 11.51 15.44 -3.39
N ASN A 5 10.35 14.78 -3.48
CA ASN A 5 9.09 15.35 -3.01
C ASN A 5 8.29 14.33 -2.21
N CYS A 6 8.95 13.68 -1.26
CA CYS A 6 8.32 12.78 -0.33
C CYS A 6 8.67 13.21 1.10
N ARG A 7 7.71 13.93 1.70
CA ARG A 7 7.58 14.20 3.15
C ARG A 7 8.46 15.32 3.70
N ASN A 8 7.78 16.42 4.06
CA ASN A 8 7.87 17.13 5.37
C ASN A 8 7.72 18.65 5.22
N ASN A 9 6.55 19.10 4.74
CA ASN A 9 6.01 20.38 5.16
C ASN A 9 4.78 20.09 6.03
N SER A 10 5.02 19.63 7.26
CA SER A 10 3.98 19.58 8.28
C SER A 10 3.84 21.00 8.85
N PRO A 11 2.71 21.70 8.64
CA PRO A 11 2.51 23.01 9.25
C PRO A 11 2.39 22.81 10.77
N LEU A 12 3.19 23.55 11.53
CA LEU A 12 3.13 23.54 13.00
C LEU A 12 1.70 23.89 13.46
N LEU A 13 0.99 22.92 14.03
CA LEU A 13 -0.39 23.05 14.50
C LEU A 13 -0.41 23.76 15.86
N ASN A 14 -0.67 25.08 15.86
CA ASN A 14 -0.66 25.91 17.08
C ASN A 14 -2.05 26.17 17.69
N ASN A 15 -3.09 25.40 17.34
CA ASN A 15 -4.45 25.66 17.83
C ASN A 15 -5.01 24.50 18.68
N VAL A 16 -5.68 24.84 19.79
CA VAL A 16 -6.26 23.89 20.76
C VAL A 16 -7.25 22.90 20.11
N SER A 17 -7.89 23.30 19.00
CA SER A 17 -8.78 22.44 18.20
C SER A 17 -8.07 21.26 17.51
N ASP A 18 -6.77 21.38 17.24
CA ASP A 18 -5.98 20.33 16.57
C ASP A 18 -5.57 19.21 17.54
N LYS A 19 -5.60 19.46 18.86
CA LYS A 19 -5.29 18.44 19.88
C LYS A 19 -6.28 17.27 19.89
N LYS A 20 -7.51 17.46 19.38
CA LYS A 20 -8.50 16.39 19.21
C LYS A 20 -8.30 15.55 17.94
N LYS A 21 -7.55 16.04 16.94
CA LYS A 21 -7.26 15.26 15.72
C LYS A 21 -6.22 14.17 15.97
N ILE A 22 -5.21 14.48 16.79
CA ILE A 22 -4.06 13.61 17.10
C ILE A 22 -4.50 12.22 17.64
N SER A 23 -5.61 12.12 18.39
CA SER A 23 -6.08 10.82 18.91
C SER A 23 -6.75 9.92 17.89
N THR A 24 -7.21 10.47 16.77
CA THR A 24 -7.86 9.73 15.67
C THR A 24 -6.83 9.34 14.60
N ASP A 25 -5.85 10.21 14.36
CA ASP A 25 -4.84 10.05 13.31
C ASP A 25 -3.86 8.88 13.55
N ILE A 26 -3.64 8.47 14.81
CA ILE A 26 -2.80 7.30 15.15
C ILE A 26 -3.43 5.96 14.75
N TYR A 27 -4.75 5.91 14.59
CA TYR A 27 -5.45 4.76 13.99
C TYR A 27 -5.59 4.90 12.46
N GLU A 28 -5.41 6.10 11.93
CA GLU A 28 -5.41 6.44 10.49
C GLU A 28 -4.05 6.14 9.82
N THR A 29 -2.98 5.91 10.59
CA THR A 29 -1.63 5.65 10.06
C THR A 29 -1.44 4.19 9.61
N MET A 30 -2.51 3.47 9.29
CA MET A 30 -2.38 2.29 8.44
C MET A 30 -2.13 2.77 7.02
N ALA A 31 -1.11 2.22 6.36
CA ALA A 31 -0.82 2.58 4.98
C ALA A 31 -2.08 2.40 4.13
N LEU A 32 -2.49 3.45 3.42
CA LEU A 32 -3.64 3.37 2.53
C LEU A 32 -3.42 2.26 1.49
N PRO A 33 -4.44 1.45 1.19
CA PRO A 33 -4.32 0.40 0.18
C PRO A 33 -3.98 1.02 -1.17
N SER A 34 -3.08 0.38 -1.90
CA SER A 34 -2.68 0.80 -3.24
C SER A 34 -2.92 -0.31 -4.24
N ARG A 35 -3.13 0.05 -5.50
CA ARG A 35 -3.42 -0.88 -6.59
C ARG A 35 -2.56 -0.56 -7.80
N ALA A 36 -2.13 -1.59 -8.53
CA ALA A 36 -1.33 -1.41 -9.74
C ALA A 36 -2.12 -0.62 -10.80
N ARG A 37 -1.45 0.38 -11.40
CA ARG A 37 -2.03 1.25 -12.44
C ARG A 37 -2.45 0.49 -13.70
N VAL A 38 -1.74 -0.58 -14.00
CA VAL A 38 -1.97 -1.44 -15.17
C VAL A 38 -1.87 -2.89 -14.69
N TYR A 39 -2.65 -3.77 -15.31
CA TYR A 39 -2.58 -5.22 -15.08
C TYR A 39 -2.92 -5.69 -13.65
N SER A 40 -3.67 -4.90 -12.89
CA SER A 40 -3.97 -5.20 -11.48
C SER A 40 -4.72 -6.52 -11.25
N ASP A 41 -5.51 -6.98 -12.21
CA ASP A 41 -6.33 -8.19 -12.07
C ASP A 41 -5.89 -9.35 -12.98
N ILE A 42 -4.69 -9.30 -13.56
CA ILE A 42 -4.27 -10.33 -14.53
C ILE A 42 -4.36 -11.74 -13.94
N ASN A 43 -3.90 -11.92 -12.71
CA ASN A 43 -3.86 -13.24 -12.07
C ASN A 43 -5.26 -13.79 -11.81
N SER A 44 -6.25 -12.92 -11.56
CA SER A 44 -7.64 -13.32 -11.34
C SER A 44 -8.29 -13.90 -12.60
N HIS A 45 -7.80 -13.56 -13.80
CA HIS A 45 -8.27 -14.10 -15.08
C HIS A 45 -7.49 -15.35 -15.53
N LYS A 46 -6.46 -15.75 -14.78
CA LYS A 46 -5.64 -16.91 -15.11
C LYS A 46 -6.07 -18.12 -14.28
N PRO A 47 -5.91 -19.35 -14.82
CA PRO A 47 -6.09 -20.56 -14.03
C PRO A 47 -5.23 -20.54 -12.76
N ARG A 48 -5.67 -21.24 -11.72
CA ARG A 48 -4.97 -21.27 -10.42
C ARG A 48 -3.51 -21.74 -10.56
N ASP A 49 -3.28 -22.75 -11.37
CA ASP A 49 -1.95 -23.33 -11.65
C ASP A 49 -0.94 -22.31 -12.22
N TYR A 50 -1.39 -21.18 -12.76
CA TYR A 50 -0.51 -20.13 -13.29
C TYR A 50 0.22 -19.35 -12.19
N TRP A 51 -0.43 -19.12 -11.04
CA TRP A 51 0.09 -18.25 -9.99
C TRP A 51 0.24 -18.95 -8.64
N ASP A 52 -0.47 -20.06 -8.41
CA ASP A 52 -0.38 -20.86 -7.20
C ASP A 52 0.80 -21.84 -7.25
N TYR A 53 2.00 -21.27 -7.25
CA TYR A 53 3.25 -22.04 -7.30
C TYR A 53 3.45 -22.95 -6.07
N GLU A 54 2.76 -22.69 -4.95
CA GLU A 54 2.82 -23.56 -3.77
C GLU A 54 2.23 -24.95 -4.06
N SER A 55 1.27 -25.03 -4.98
CA SER A 55 0.66 -26.29 -5.42
C SER A 55 1.41 -27.00 -6.55
N TYR A 56 2.42 -26.36 -7.14
CA TYR A 56 3.14 -26.90 -8.29
C TYR A 56 4.15 -27.97 -7.87
N VAL A 57 3.97 -29.19 -8.39
CA VAL A 57 4.92 -30.28 -8.19
C VAL A 57 6.04 -30.16 -9.22
N VAL A 58 7.25 -29.90 -8.74
CA VAL A 58 8.44 -29.84 -9.59
C VAL A 58 8.94 -31.26 -9.84
N ASP A 59 9.11 -31.61 -11.12
CA ASP A 59 9.78 -32.83 -11.54
C ASP A 59 11.29 -32.60 -11.56
N TRP A 60 11.96 -33.12 -10.53
CA TRP A 60 13.42 -33.16 -10.44
C TRP A 60 13.85 -34.53 -10.95
N GLY A 61 14.25 -34.59 -12.22
CA GLY A 61 14.64 -35.83 -12.89
C GLY A 61 15.77 -36.62 -12.23
#